data_AF-A0AB36KIZ6-F1
#
_entry.id   AF-A0AB36KIZ6-F1
#
_cell.length_a   1.000
_cell.length_b   1.000
_cell.length_c   1.000
_cell.angle_alpha   90.00
_cell.angle_beta   90.00
_cell.angle_gamma   90.00
#
_symmetry.space_group_name_H-M   'P 1'
#
loop_
_entity.id
_entity.type
_entity.pdbx_description
1 polymer ?
#
loop_
_entity_poly.entity_id
_entity_poly.type
_entity_poly.pdbx_seq_one_letter_code
_entity_poly.pdbx_strand_id
1 'polypeptide(L)'
;MTTINNRHGPTYGLLLQHRYENRKINFHMLMSTDDFQQRPCALWDFLQNYMDTSGPIPDIPLFEPYRHLDPVTAIYDQQRGRNPRYWIDMDDATFKAEVDAMWQRVYAIDTFSRPNLMAQYVDYGS
;
A
#
# COMPACT_ATOMS: atom_id res chain seq x y z
N MET A 1 9.56 -10.13 1.49
CA MET A 1 10.01 -9.14 2.49
C MET A 1 11.44 -9.45 2.85
N THR A 2 12.30 -8.44 3.00
CA THR A 2 13.67 -8.63 3.47
C THR A 2 13.76 -8.18 4.93
N THR A 3 14.34 -9.03 5.78
CA THR A 3 14.65 -8.69 7.17
C THR A 3 16.16 -8.54 7.30
N ILE A 4 16.61 -7.38 7.76
CA ILE A 4 18.03 -7.13 8.05
C ILE A 4 18.17 -6.92 9.55
N ASN A 5 18.97 -7.77 10.21
CA ASN A 5 19.28 -7.62 11.63
C ASN A 5 20.43 -6.64 11.79
N ASN A 6 20.19 -5.51 12.46
CA ASN A 6 21.24 -4.59 12.87
C ASN A 6 21.38 -4.58 14.40
N ARG A 7 22.39 -3.88 14.94
CA ARG A 7 22.64 -3.73 16.38
C ARG A 7 21.44 -3.19 17.19
N HIS A 8 20.43 -2.62 16.50
CA HIS A 8 19.23 -2.01 17.09
C HIS A 8 17.95 -2.85 16.92
N GLY A 9 18.01 -4.02 16.26
CA GLY A 9 16.84 -4.87 15.99
C GLY A 9 16.66 -5.22 14.50
N PRO A 10 15.64 -6.02 14.17
CA PRO A 10 15.28 -6.32 12.78
C PRO A 10 14.71 -5.07 12.10
N THR A 11 15.07 -4.88 10.84
CA THR A 11 14.47 -3.87 9.96
C THR A 11 13.88 -4.55 8.74
N TYR A 12 12.73 -4.05 8.30
CA TYR A 12 11.89 -4.65 7.28
C TYR A 12 11.81 -3.75 6.04
N GLY A 13 11.93 -4.34 4.86
CA GLY A 13 11.82 -3.63 3.59
C GLY A 13 11.08 -4.43 2.52
N LEU A 14 10.51 -3.70 1.55
CA LEU A 14 9.85 -4.27 0.38
C LEU A 14 10.87 -4.48 -0.76
N LEU A 15 10.88 -5.69 -1.32
CA LEU A 15 11.74 -6.09 -2.42
C LEU A 15 10.89 -6.87 -3.43
N LEU A 16 10.97 -6.50 -4.71
CA LEU A 16 10.50 -7.35 -5.79
C LEU A 16 11.70 -8.10 -6.37
N GLN A 17 11.60 -9.43 -6.38
CA GLN A 17 12.65 -10.29 -6.91
C GLN A 17 12.08 -11.12 -8.05
N HIS A 18 12.81 -11.16 -9.17
CA HIS A 18 12.50 -12.07 -10.25
C HIS A 18 12.71 -13.51 -9.78
N ARG A 19 11.78 -14.41 -10.14
CA ARG A 19 11.78 -15.78 -9.62
C ARG A 19 12.95 -16.61 -10.12
N TYR A 20 13.26 -16.53 -11.41
CA TYR A 20 14.24 -17.41 -12.06
C TYR A 20 15.61 -16.75 -12.28
N GLU A 21 15.65 -15.43 -12.17
CA GLU A 21 16.86 -14.68 -12.45
C GLU A 21 17.26 -13.92 -11.20
N ASN A 22 18.56 -13.67 -11.03
CA ASN A 22 19.05 -12.86 -9.93
C ASN A 22 18.85 -11.36 -10.21
N ARG A 23 17.61 -10.96 -10.53
CA ARG A 23 17.19 -9.56 -10.67
C ARG A 23 16.32 -9.19 -9.49
N LYS A 24 16.66 -8.06 -8.86
CA LYS A 24 15.98 -7.56 -7.67
C LYS A 24 15.78 -6.06 -7.81
N ILE A 25 14.59 -5.60 -7.47
CA ILE A 25 14.24 -4.18 -7.40
C ILE A 25 13.93 -3.87 -5.94
N ASN A 26 14.72 -2.98 -5.37
CA ASN A 26 14.55 -2.52 -3.99
C ASN A 26 13.68 -1.26 -3.98
N PHE A 27 12.61 -1.28 -3.19
CA PHE A 27 11.69 -0.17 -3.03
C PHE A 27 12.08 0.80 -1.91
N HIS A 28 13.31 0.74 -1.41
CA HIS A 28 13.83 1.67 -0.38
C HIS A 28 13.70 3.14 -0.79
N MET A 29 13.70 3.43 -2.09
CA MET A 29 13.46 4.78 -2.63
C MET A 29 12.05 5.31 -2.35
N LEU A 30 11.05 4.43 -2.26
CA LEU A 30 9.67 4.82 -1.92
C LEU A 30 9.47 4.86 -0.40
N MET A 31 10.15 3.98 0.33
CA MET A 31 10.07 3.92 1.78
C MET A 31 11.30 3.21 2.34
N SER A 32 12.01 3.88 3.26
CA SER A 32 13.14 3.29 3.95
C SER A 32 12.74 2.04 4.74
N THR A 33 13.74 1.22 5.07
CA THR A 33 13.54 0.08 5.96
C THR A 33 13.06 0.56 7.32
N ASP A 34 12.11 -0.15 7.89
CA ASP A 34 11.41 0.25 9.11
C ASP A 34 11.50 -0.88 10.15
N ASP A 35 11.46 -0.57 11.44
CA ASP A 35 11.41 -1.60 12.49
C ASP A 35 10.00 -2.20 12.65
N PHE A 36 9.01 -1.65 11.93
CA PHE A 36 7.64 -2.10 11.90
C PHE A 36 7.26 -2.84 10.60
N GLN A 37 7.00 -4.15 10.72
CA GLN A 37 6.78 -5.07 9.59
C GLN A 37 5.56 -4.72 8.72
N GLN A 38 4.55 -4.07 9.29
CA GLN A 38 3.29 -3.76 8.60
C GLN A 38 3.46 -2.58 7.63
N ARG A 39 4.48 -1.73 7.78
CA ARG A 39 4.73 -0.65 6.81
C ARG A 39 5.06 -1.17 5.41
N PRO A 40 6.03 -2.08 5.20
CA PRO A 40 6.26 -2.66 3.88
C PRO A 40 5.05 -3.44 3.36
N CYS A 41 4.20 -3.99 4.24
CA CYS A 41 2.92 -4.58 3.84
C CYS A 41 1.91 -3.53 3.33
N ALA A 42 1.76 -2.41 4.02
CA ALA A 42 0.92 -1.30 3.58
C ALA A 42 1.39 -0.73 2.23
N LEU A 43 2.70 -0.60 2.04
CA LEU A 43 3.28 -0.18 0.76
C LEU A 43 2.94 -1.18 -0.36
N TRP A 44 3.04 -2.48 -0.07
CA TRP A 44 2.67 -3.51 -1.04
C TRP A 44 1.18 -3.47 -1.39
N ASP A 45 0.30 -3.28 -0.41
CA ASP A 45 -1.14 -3.11 -0.64
C ASP A 45 -1.45 -1.85 -1.45
N PHE A 46 -0.77 -0.74 -1.15
CA PHE A 46 -0.89 0.48 -1.94
C PHE A 46 -0.51 0.25 -3.40
N LEU A 47 0.62 -0.41 -3.67
CA LEU A 47 1.06 -0.71 -5.03
C LEU A 47 0.06 -1.61 -5.75
N GLN A 48 -0.43 -2.68 -5.10
CA GLN A 48 -1.44 -3.56 -5.70
C GLN A 48 -2.73 -2.81 -6.05
N ASN A 49 -3.26 -1.99 -5.12
CA ASN A 49 -4.46 -1.20 -5.36
C ASN A 49 -4.26 -0.14 -6.46
N TYR A 50 -3.06 0.43 -6.58
CA TYR A 50 -2.75 1.37 -7.65
C TYR A 50 -2.64 0.69 -9.02
N MET A 51 -2.11 -0.54 -9.08
CA MET A 51 -1.98 -1.29 -10.33
C MET A 51 -3.28 -1.98 -10.77
N ASP A 52 -4.23 -2.18 -9.86
CA ASP A 52 -5.54 -2.77 -10.15
C ASP A 52 -6.48 -1.76 -10.82
N THR A 53 -6.68 -1.92 -12.12
CA THR A 53 -7.56 -1.04 -12.91
C THR A 53 -9.04 -1.40 -12.80
N SER A 54 -9.40 -2.43 -12.03
CA SER A 54 -10.80 -2.79 -11.79
C SER A 54 -11.42 -2.01 -10.63
N GLY A 55 -10.59 -1.45 -9.74
CA GLY A 55 -10.99 -0.63 -8.60
C GLY A 55 -10.67 0.86 -8.78
N PRO A 56 -11.19 1.72 -7.90
CA PRO A 56 -10.79 3.12 -7.86
C PRO A 56 -9.33 3.25 -7.41
N ILE A 57 -8.66 4.31 -7.87
CA ILE A 57 -7.31 4.63 -7.40
C ILE A 57 -7.33 4.89 -5.88
N PRO A 58 -6.19 4.66 -5.18
CA PRO A 58 -6.09 4.92 -3.75
C PRO A 58 -6.62 6.30 -3.35
N ASP A 59 -7.41 6.35 -2.29
CA ASP A 59 -8.02 7.60 -1.81
C ASP A 59 -7.05 8.34 -0.89
N ILE A 60 -6.17 9.14 -1.48
CA ILE A 60 -5.16 9.95 -0.78
C ILE A 60 -5.16 11.39 -1.32
N PRO A 61 -4.72 12.38 -0.50
CA PRO A 61 -4.71 13.79 -0.91
C PRO A 61 -3.96 14.06 -2.22
N LEU A 62 -2.87 13.32 -2.47
CA LEU A 62 -2.07 13.43 -3.69
C LEU A 62 -2.88 13.21 -4.97
N PHE A 63 -3.87 12.31 -4.92
CA PHE A 63 -4.64 11.93 -6.11
C PHE A 63 -5.93 12.72 -6.28
N GLU A 64 -6.35 13.50 -5.28
CA GLU A 64 -7.60 14.28 -5.32
C GLU A 64 -7.77 15.08 -6.63
N PRO A 65 -6.76 15.84 -7.13
CA PRO A 65 -6.91 16.61 -8.37
C PRO A 65 -7.11 15.75 -9.61
N TYR A 66 -6.75 14.47 -9.57
CA TYR A 66 -6.73 13.57 -10.72
C TYR A 66 -7.82 12.49 -10.66
N ARG A 67 -8.55 12.34 -9.54
CA ARG A 67 -9.59 11.29 -9.37
C ARG A 67 -10.62 11.27 -10.50
N HIS A 68 -11.03 12.45 -10.97
CA HIS A 68 -12.00 12.60 -12.06
C HIS A 68 -11.47 12.20 -13.45
N LEU A 69 -10.14 12.09 -13.61
CA LEU A 69 -9.51 11.66 -14.86
C LEU A 69 -9.48 10.13 -14.99
N ASP A 70 -9.61 9.40 -13.88
CA ASP A 70 -9.72 7.95 -13.88
C ASP A 70 -11.21 7.53 -13.97
N PRO A 71 -11.64 6.84 -15.04
CA PRO A 71 -13.05 6.56 -15.27
C PRO A 71 -13.66 5.61 -14.23
N VAL A 72 -12.87 4.65 -13.71
CA VAL A 72 -13.34 3.71 -12.69
C VAL A 72 -13.57 4.44 -11.37
N THR A 73 -12.62 5.30 -10.98
CA THR A 73 -12.73 6.17 -9.82
C THR A 73 -13.89 7.14 -9.94
N ALA A 74 -14.07 7.78 -11.09
CA ALA A 74 -15.15 8.75 -11.31
C ALA A 74 -16.54 8.10 -11.13
N ILE A 75 -16.75 6.89 -11.69
CA ILE A 75 -18.00 6.14 -11.52
C ILE A 75 -18.20 5.76 -10.05
N TYR A 76 -17.15 5.25 -9.41
CA TYR A 76 -17.19 4.86 -8.00
C TYR A 76 -17.54 6.02 -7.07
N ASP A 77 -16.92 7.18 -7.27
CA ASP A 77 -17.14 8.39 -6.50
C ASP A 77 -18.56 8.94 -6.72
N GLN A 78 -19.06 8.90 -7.97
CA GLN A 78 -20.44 9.29 -8.30
C GLN A 78 -21.47 8.40 -7.61
N GLN A 79 -21.29 7.07 -7.64
CA GLN A 79 -22.19 6.12 -7.00
C GLN A 79 -22.28 6.31 -5.48
N ARG A 80 -21.18 6.77 -4.87
CA ARG A 80 -21.09 7.01 -3.42
C ARG A 80 -21.38 8.44 -3.00
N GLY A 81 -21.61 9.35 -3.95
CA GLY A 81 -21.80 10.76 -3.66
C GLY A 81 -20.61 11.40 -2.96
N ARG A 82 -19.38 10.96 -3.29
CA ARG A 82 -18.15 11.52 -2.70
C ARG A 82 -17.99 12.99 -3.09
N ASN A 83 -17.61 13.84 -2.13
CA ASN A 83 -17.18 15.21 -2.42
C ASN A 83 -15.88 15.22 -3.24
N PRO A 84 -15.83 15.84 -4.45
CA PRO A 84 -14.61 15.95 -5.26
C PRO A 84 -13.48 16.79 -4.64
N ARG A 85 -13.75 17.49 -3.54
CA ARG A 85 -12.79 18.30 -2.78
C ARG A 85 -12.63 17.81 -1.33
N TYR A 86 -12.97 16.54 -1.08
CA TYR A 86 -12.93 15.89 0.24
C TYR A 86 -11.62 16.17 0.99
N TRP A 87 -10.47 15.98 0.33
CA TRP A 87 -9.17 16.23 0.98
C TRP A 87 -8.78 17.71 1.04
N ILE A 88 -9.22 18.51 0.07
CA ILE A 88 -8.79 19.91 -0.07
C ILE A 88 -9.51 20.82 0.92
N ASP A 89 -10.80 20.57 1.14
CA ASP A 89 -11.65 21.38 2.03
C ASP A 89 -11.65 20.87 3.49
N MET A 90 -10.90 19.79 3.78
CA MET A 90 -10.78 19.21 5.11
C MET A 90 -9.94 20.12 6.01
N ASP A 91 -10.42 20.39 7.23
CA ASP A 91 -9.65 21.13 8.23
C ASP A 91 -8.55 20.26 8.86
N ASP A 92 -7.55 20.92 9.45
CA ASP A 92 -6.37 20.26 10.03
C ASP A 92 -6.72 19.22 11.11
N ALA A 93 -7.75 19.45 11.92
CA ALA A 93 -8.12 18.55 12.99
C ALA A 93 -8.76 17.27 12.42
N THR A 94 -9.66 17.42 11.45
CA THR A 94 -10.25 16.30 10.70
C THR A 94 -9.19 15.54 9.91
N PHE A 95 -8.28 16.24 9.24
CA PHE A 95 -7.17 15.63 8.51
C PHE A 95 -6.28 14.78 9.42
N LYS A 96 -5.92 15.32 10.59
CA LYS A 96 -5.15 14.58 11.58
C LYS A 96 -5.88 13.31 12.04
N ALA A 97 -7.18 13.40 12.32
CA ALA A 97 -7.97 12.25 12.73
C ALA A 97 -8.01 11.16 11.65
N GLU A 98 -8.16 11.53 10.38
CA GLU A 98 -8.12 10.61 9.25
C GLU A 98 -6.76 9.92 9.09
N VAL A 99 -5.66 10.67 9.21
CA VAL A 99 -4.30 10.11 9.18
C VAL A 99 -4.06 9.15 10.35
N ASP A 100 -4.50 9.51 11.55
CA ASP A 100 -4.38 8.65 12.72
C ASP A 100 -5.20 7.35 12.52
N ALA A 101 -6.40 7.44 11.94
CA ALA A 101 -7.21 6.28 11.58
C ALA A 101 -6.59 5.43 10.46
N MET A 102 -5.91 6.04 9.48
CA MET A 102 -5.12 5.30 8.48
C MET A 102 -3.99 4.51 9.15
N TRP A 103 -3.28 5.11 10.10
CA TRP A 103 -2.25 4.41 10.87
C TRP A 103 -2.82 3.23 11.66
N GLN A 104 -3.97 3.38 12.32
CA GLN A 104 -4.62 2.25 12.99
C GLN A 104 -4.95 1.09 12.03
N ARG A 105 -5.39 1.40 10.82
CA ARG A 105 -5.61 0.37 9.78
C ARG A 105 -4.30 -0.30 9.36
N VAL A 106 -3.22 0.46 9.21
CA VAL A 106 -1.88 -0.09 8.92
C VAL A 106 -1.41 -1.01 10.04
N TYR A 107 -1.57 -0.62 11.31
CA TYR A 107 -1.22 -1.44 12.46
C TYR A 107 -2.00 -2.77 12.49
N ALA A 108 -3.22 -2.78 11.96
CA ALA A 108 -4.08 -3.96 11.87
C ALA A 108 -3.86 -4.82 10.60
N ILE A 109 -2.94 -4.46 9.70
CA ILE A 109 -2.68 -5.24 8.49
C ILE A 109 -2.15 -6.62 8.85
N ASP A 110 -2.83 -7.64 8.35
CA ASP A 110 -2.47 -9.05 8.50
C ASP A 110 -2.13 -9.70 7.16
N THR A 111 -1.20 -9.08 6.42
CA THR A 111 -0.79 -9.56 5.08
C THR A 111 -0.22 -10.98 5.12
N PHE A 112 0.42 -11.38 6.22
CA PHE A 112 1.06 -12.70 6.32
C PHE A 112 0.08 -13.85 6.55
N SER A 113 -1.14 -13.56 7.03
CA SER A 113 -2.21 -14.57 7.10
C SER A 113 -2.97 -14.72 5.78
N ARG A 114 -2.71 -13.88 4.78
CA ARG A 114 -3.36 -14.00 3.46
C ARG A 114 -2.87 -15.25 2.73
N PRO A 115 -3.75 -15.96 2.02
CA PRO A 115 -3.36 -17.14 1.27
C PRO A 115 -2.35 -16.80 0.18
N ASN A 116 -1.27 -17.57 0.11
CA ASN A 116 -0.31 -17.47 -0.98
C ASN A 116 -0.92 -18.07 -2.26
N LEU A 117 -1.50 -17.22 -3.10
CA LEU A 117 -2.12 -17.63 -4.37
C LEU A 117 -1.14 -18.32 -5.33
N MET A 118 0.16 -18.09 -5.16
CA MET A 118 1.20 -18.73 -5.96
C MET A 118 1.56 -20.13 -5.45
N ALA A 119 1.17 -20.52 -4.24
CA ALA A 119 1.48 -21.85 -3.69
C ALA A 119 0.95 -23.01 -4.55
N GLN A 120 -0.13 -22.81 -5.30
CA GLN A 120 -0.67 -23.81 -6.23
C GLN A 120 0.10 -23.90 -7.55
N TYR A 121 0.91 -22.88 -7.88
CA TYR A 121 1.64 -22.78 -9.16
C TYR A 121 3.17 -22.86 -8.99
N VAL A 122 3.63 -22.88 -7.74
CA VAL A 122 5.03 -22.69 -7.36
C VAL A 122 5.40 -23.66 -6.25
N ASP A 123 6.35 -24.54 -6.55
CA ASP A 123 7.13 -25.21 -5.52
C ASP A 123 8.17 -24.23 -4.98
N TYR A 124 8.12 -23.97 -3.68
CA TYR A 124 9.04 -23.05 -3.03
C TYR A 124 10.34 -23.70 -2.59
N GLY A 125 10.47 -25.03 -2.71
CA GLY A 125 11.60 -25.78 -2.17
C GLY A 125 11.61 -25.75 -0.64
N SER A 126 11.72 -26.92 -0.02
CA SER A 126 11.90 -27.06 1.44
C SER A 126 13.31 -26.71 1.88
#